data_AF-A0A5R8KDT5-F1
#
_entry.id   AF-A0A5R8KDT5-F1
#
_cell.length_a   1.000
_cell.length_b   1.000
_cell.length_c   1.000
_cell.angle_alpha   90.00
_cell.angle_beta   90.00
_cell.angle_gamma   90.00
#
_symmetry.space_group_name_H-M   'P 1'
#
loop_
_entity.id
_entity.type
_entity.pdbx_description
1 polymer ?
#
loop_
_entity_poly.entity_id
_entity_poly.type
_entity_poly.pdbx_seq_one_letter_code
_entity_poly.pdbx_strand_id
1 'polypeptide(L)'
;MAQVHPGLQSHEAFIREIANKKWECSYTSYPELRFHENKIEILAGDERVTSELTKVSHPEPGIIRVDYESGDMTLFTFSDDLQTFVVAYMEEISEFTVPGAAAPQKLPSTTADKPVEIEFKDHPYWKKSRLHADKMEVLDESGVPFATNQSIGYLPHVQGIILPEKTVGAVIMSRKSPGGWYLRGHNVGTGVRTEKSGYFRPFLASKLENFPLRSAHFNHPLLLAGFDQLASAQERYSIQLAIDNYGETSAQVASCYHEMGKLRGYARSYMGAPGLLKQGFDHLQKNYADDKTRILEYGTDLAEAQCDAGEFSAAKATLSGIYTLLSPAGGEVRSRFFFFKALGTAEFGLRAYPQAAQHFQSNLKLTTDAGLKFDAIQCLLDIIPCHLAQNQLGPASATLKQCMAVQDQMTTESKNRNFDTWKLAFACVAMGETESAIKYAPTRPRRNSVTYEEYGRLVSLFHGGDRPGAQKLAKEFMGRFQNIAEINIRDDIDPITVKLTQAIADPSPANVTALEQLWATQVESLRNRPLKNYLFARVMVVTLNKLKSGR
;
A
#
# COMPACT_ATOMS: atom_id res chain seq x y z
N MET A 1 -11.15 -18.31 -10.05
CA MET A 1 -10.58 -17.91 -11.36
C MET A 1 -11.17 -16.56 -11.70
N ALA A 2 -10.34 -15.54 -11.94
CA ALA A 2 -10.84 -14.29 -12.50
C ALA A 2 -11.46 -14.60 -13.88
N GLN A 3 -12.68 -14.12 -14.12
CA GLN A 3 -13.35 -14.30 -15.40
C GLN A 3 -12.62 -13.45 -16.45
N VAL A 4 -12.23 -14.07 -17.57
CA VAL A 4 -11.61 -13.36 -18.70
C VAL A 4 -12.61 -12.32 -19.21
N HIS A 5 -12.17 -11.06 -19.29
CA HIS A 5 -13.01 -9.95 -19.70
C HIS A 5 -13.54 -10.17 -21.12
N PRO A 6 -14.85 -9.95 -21.40
CA PRO A 6 -15.42 -10.10 -22.75
C PRO A 6 -14.72 -9.27 -23.82
N GLY A 7 -14.11 -8.15 -23.42
CA GLY A 7 -13.27 -7.31 -24.28
C GLY A 7 -12.11 -8.06 -24.94
N LEU A 8 -11.61 -9.16 -24.36
CA LEU A 8 -10.49 -9.93 -24.94
C LEU A 8 -10.90 -10.91 -26.04
N GLN A 9 -12.19 -10.99 -26.40
CA GLN A 9 -12.68 -11.93 -27.43
C GLN A 9 -12.40 -11.46 -28.86
N SER A 10 -12.33 -10.15 -29.11
CA SER A 10 -12.06 -9.59 -30.43
C SER A 10 -11.26 -8.28 -30.33
N HIS A 11 -10.64 -7.87 -31.44
CA HIS A 11 -9.89 -6.62 -31.50
C HIS A 11 -10.81 -5.42 -31.21
N GLU A 12 -11.96 -5.34 -31.87
CA GLU A 12 -12.93 -4.26 -31.70
C GLU A 12 -13.45 -4.15 -30.25
N ALA A 13 -13.72 -5.30 -29.61
CA ALA A 13 -14.17 -5.32 -28.22
C ALA A 13 -13.05 -4.85 -27.27
N PHE A 14 -11.82 -5.25 -27.53
CA PHE A 14 -10.66 -4.86 -26.72
C PHE A 14 -10.43 -3.35 -26.79
N ILE A 15 -10.37 -2.79 -28.00
CA ILE A 15 -10.17 -1.34 -28.20
C ILE A 15 -11.30 -0.55 -27.54
N ARG A 16 -12.56 -0.95 -27.72
CA ARG A 16 -13.70 -0.30 -27.05
C ARG A 16 -13.54 -0.28 -25.54
N GLU A 17 -12.99 -1.34 -24.97
CA GLU A 17 -12.80 -1.47 -23.52
C GLU A 17 -11.60 -0.72 -22.96
N ILE A 18 -10.64 -0.29 -23.76
CA ILE A 18 -9.48 0.46 -23.24
C ILE A 18 -9.45 1.91 -23.73
N ALA A 19 -10.15 2.20 -24.84
CA ALA A 19 -10.12 3.50 -25.48
C ALA A 19 -10.59 4.61 -24.55
N ASN A 20 -9.89 5.74 -24.60
CA ASN A 20 -10.18 6.94 -23.81
C ASN A 20 -10.15 6.75 -22.28
N LYS A 21 -9.72 5.59 -21.77
CA LYS A 21 -9.47 5.36 -20.35
C LYS A 21 -8.04 5.79 -20.03
N LYS A 22 -7.84 6.31 -18.82
CA LYS A 22 -6.53 6.73 -18.31
C LYS A 22 -5.84 5.60 -17.58
N TRP A 23 -4.54 5.56 -17.74
CA TRP A 23 -3.68 4.55 -17.14
C TRP A 23 -2.42 5.21 -16.61
N GLU A 24 -2.03 4.86 -15.39
CA GLU A 24 -0.73 5.22 -14.84
C GLU A 24 0.27 4.13 -15.18
N CYS A 25 1.51 4.51 -15.43
CA CYS A 25 2.58 3.58 -15.82
C CYS A 25 3.85 3.81 -15.00
N SER A 26 4.60 2.74 -14.72
CA SER A 26 5.84 2.79 -13.96
C SER A 26 7.01 3.45 -14.71
N TYR A 27 6.87 3.68 -16.03
CA TYR A 27 7.90 4.35 -16.84
C TYR A 27 7.87 5.87 -16.67
N THR A 28 9.05 6.47 -16.50
CA THR A 28 9.18 7.92 -16.30
C THR A 28 8.84 8.73 -17.56
N SER A 29 9.08 8.15 -18.74
CA SER A 29 8.75 8.75 -20.04
C SER A 29 7.26 8.75 -20.37
N TYR A 30 6.47 7.91 -19.68
CA TYR A 30 5.07 7.65 -19.99
C TYR A 30 4.20 7.70 -18.73
N PRO A 31 4.25 8.78 -17.92
CA PRO A 31 3.67 8.73 -16.58
C PRO A 31 2.18 8.39 -16.58
N GLU A 32 1.43 8.99 -17.49
CA GLU A 32 0.03 8.68 -17.78
C GLU A 32 -0.17 8.40 -19.27
N LEU A 33 -1.01 7.41 -19.57
CA LEU A 33 -1.30 6.94 -20.91
C LEU A 33 -2.80 6.91 -21.18
N ARG A 34 -3.18 7.22 -22.43
CA ARG A 34 -4.52 7.00 -22.97
C ARG A 34 -4.42 6.29 -24.31
N PHE A 35 -5.01 5.10 -24.37
CA PHE A 35 -4.95 4.24 -25.54
C PHE A 35 -6.05 4.59 -26.53
N HIS A 36 -5.70 4.52 -27.82
CA HIS A 36 -6.60 4.61 -28.95
C HIS A 36 -6.32 3.45 -29.91
N GLU A 37 -7.11 3.33 -30.97
CA GLU A 37 -6.94 2.27 -31.96
C GLU A 37 -5.59 2.38 -32.69
N ASN A 38 -5.17 3.58 -33.09
CA ASN A 38 -3.99 3.81 -33.93
C ASN A 38 -2.89 4.62 -33.26
N LYS A 39 -3.08 5.03 -32.00
CA LYS A 39 -2.10 5.80 -31.24
C LYS A 39 -2.21 5.58 -29.74
N ILE A 40 -1.19 5.99 -29.00
CA ILE A 40 -1.22 6.11 -27.54
C ILE A 40 -0.83 7.54 -27.21
N GLU A 41 -1.70 8.25 -26.49
CA GLU A 41 -1.42 9.60 -26.00
C GLU A 41 -0.68 9.49 -24.66
N ILE A 42 0.40 10.24 -24.53
CA ILE A 42 1.12 10.43 -23.27
C ILE A 42 0.60 11.72 -22.65
N LEU A 43 0.17 11.64 -21.40
CA LEU A 43 -0.48 12.73 -20.69
C LEU A 43 0.44 13.32 -19.62
N ALA A 44 0.37 14.63 -19.45
CA ALA A 44 0.78 15.28 -18.22
C ALA A 44 -0.27 15.09 -17.12
N GLY A 45 0.10 15.36 -15.87
CA GLY A 45 -0.80 15.21 -14.71
C GLY A 45 -2.02 16.14 -14.70
N ASP A 46 -2.11 17.08 -15.65
CA ASP A 46 -3.28 17.95 -15.92
C ASP A 46 -4.09 17.49 -17.15
N GLU A 47 -3.89 16.24 -17.59
CA GLU A 47 -4.52 15.60 -18.75
C GLU A 47 -4.13 16.17 -20.13
N ARG A 48 -3.23 17.15 -20.17
CA ARG A 48 -2.70 17.66 -21.45
C ARG A 48 -1.86 16.59 -22.14
N VAL A 49 -2.14 16.34 -23.42
CA VAL A 49 -1.31 15.47 -24.26
C VAL A 49 0.06 16.13 -24.45
N THR A 50 1.13 15.45 -24.03
CA THR A 50 2.52 15.92 -24.16
C THR A 50 3.22 15.33 -25.37
N SER A 51 2.86 14.10 -25.75
CA SER A 51 3.38 13.40 -26.93
C SER A 51 2.47 12.24 -27.31
N GLU A 52 2.71 11.63 -28.48
CA GLU A 52 1.95 10.50 -28.99
C GLU A 52 2.89 9.41 -29.53
N LEU A 53 2.50 8.16 -29.31
CA LEU A 53 3.10 6.98 -29.95
C LEU A 53 2.19 6.55 -31.10
N THR A 54 2.68 6.55 -32.34
CA THR A 54 1.82 6.45 -33.55
C THR A 54 2.04 5.19 -34.40
N LYS A 55 3.17 4.50 -34.27
CA LYS A 55 3.42 3.21 -34.96
C LYS A 55 2.85 2.05 -34.14
N VAL A 56 1.53 2.08 -33.94
CA VAL A 56 0.80 1.14 -33.08
C VAL A 56 0.26 -0.03 -33.91
N SER A 57 0.45 -1.26 -33.42
CA SER A 57 -0.16 -2.48 -33.93
C SER A 57 -0.73 -3.33 -32.80
N HIS A 58 -1.62 -4.27 -33.14
CA HIS A 58 -2.33 -5.11 -32.17
C HIS A 58 -2.14 -6.59 -32.51
N PRO A 59 -1.03 -7.22 -32.06
CA PRO A 59 -0.75 -8.62 -32.36
C PRO A 59 -1.90 -9.56 -32.00
N GLU A 60 -2.58 -9.30 -30.88
CA GLU A 60 -3.83 -9.95 -30.49
C GLU A 60 -4.60 -9.08 -29.47
N PRO A 61 -5.91 -9.33 -29.24
CA PRO A 61 -6.65 -8.67 -28.17
C PRO A 61 -5.93 -8.81 -26.82
N GLY A 62 -5.71 -7.68 -26.15
CA GLY A 62 -4.93 -7.62 -24.91
C GLY A 62 -3.44 -7.36 -25.10
N ILE A 63 -2.93 -7.25 -26.34
CA ILE A 63 -1.53 -6.90 -26.62
C ILE A 63 -1.48 -5.74 -27.62
N ILE A 64 -0.76 -4.70 -27.25
CA ILE A 64 -0.47 -3.55 -28.11
C ILE A 64 1.04 -3.45 -28.29
N ARG A 65 1.49 -3.33 -29.54
CA ARG A 65 2.89 -3.14 -29.90
C ARG A 65 3.09 -1.74 -30.46
N VAL A 66 4.20 -1.11 -30.08
CA VAL A 66 4.69 0.16 -30.61
C VAL A 66 6.09 -0.06 -31.16
N ASP A 67 6.31 0.29 -32.42
CA ASP A 67 7.64 0.21 -33.05
C ASP A 67 8.30 1.60 -33.14
N TYR A 68 9.57 1.71 -32.77
CA TYR A 68 10.32 2.97 -32.83
C TYR A 68 11.24 3.01 -34.04
N GLU A 69 11.66 4.22 -34.42
CA GLU A 69 12.60 4.42 -35.52
C GLU A 69 14.01 3.91 -35.24
N SER A 70 14.38 3.78 -33.95
CA SER A 70 15.63 3.17 -33.52
C SER A 70 15.71 1.67 -33.83
N GLY A 71 14.58 1.02 -34.11
CA GLY A 71 14.46 -0.43 -34.22
C GLY A 71 13.92 -1.09 -32.94
N ASP A 72 13.88 -0.36 -31.83
CA ASP A 72 13.30 -0.85 -30.57
C ASP A 72 11.78 -0.98 -30.68
N MET A 73 11.19 -1.69 -29.72
CA MET A 73 9.75 -1.85 -29.59
C MET A 73 9.27 -1.79 -28.14
N THR A 74 8.02 -1.39 -27.95
CA THR A 74 7.30 -1.52 -26.68
C THR A 74 6.09 -2.41 -26.84
N LEU A 75 5.94 -3.42 -25.97
CA LEU A 75 4.73 -4.23 -25.88
C LEU A 75 3.98 -3.93 -24.59
N PHE A 76 2.72 -3.56 -24.69
CA PHE A 76 1.76 -3.45 -23.59
C PHE A 76 0.88 -4.69 -23.59
N THR A 77 1.00 -5.51 -22.54
CA THR A 77 0.20 -6.73 -22.36
C THR A 77 -0.76 -6.55 -21.19
N PHE A 78 -2.04 -6.47 -21.48
CA PHE A 78 -3.10 -6.22 -20.50
C PHE A 78 -3.44 -7.47 -19.69
N SER A 79 -3.90 -7.28 -18.46
CA SER A 79 -4.44 -8.34 -17.61
C SER A 79 -5.78 -8.87 -18.12
N ASP A 80 -6.16 -10.06 -17.66
CA ASP A 80 -7.40 -10.72 -18.09
C ASP A 80 -8.67 -9.92 -17.70
N ASP A 81 -8.59 -9.03 -16.72
CA ASP A 81 -9.68 -8.14 -16.26
C ASP A 81 -9.63 -6.72 -16.86
N LEU A 82 -8.63 -6.43 -17.72
CA LEU A 82 -8.38 -5.12 -18.31
C LEU A 82 -8.30 -3.97 -17.28
N GLN A 83 -7.69 -4.24 -16.12
CA GLN A 83 -7.43 -3.21 -15.10
C GLN A 83 -5.94 -2.88 -14.93
N THR A 84 -5.04 -3.74 -15.42
CA THR A 84 -3.59 -3.52 -15.39
C THR A 84 -2.95 -3.93 -16.70
N PHE A 85 -1.70 -3.57 -16.90
CA PHE A 85 -0.86 -4.12 -17.95
C PHE A 85 0.59 -4.27 -17.50
N VAL A 86 1.34 -5.11 -18.22
CA VAL A 86 2.80 -5.15 -18.18
C VAL A 86 3.31 -4.48 -19.45
N VAL A 87 4.33 -3.64 -19.32
CA VAL A 87 4.98 -2.95 -20.43
C VAL A 87 6.43 -3.40 -20.54
N ALA A 88 6.83 -3.83 -21.73
CA ALA A 88 8.18 -4.30 -22.03
C ALA A 88 8.80 -3.42 -23.13
N TYR A 89 9.90 -2.72 -22.83
CA TYR A 89 10.67 -1.95 -23.81
C TYR A 89 11.94 -2.72 -24.20
N MET A 90 11.99 -3.15 -25.45
CA MET A 90 12.80 -4.28 -25.90
C MET A 90 13.42 -4.01 -27.28
N GLU A 91 14.54 -4.66 -27.57
CA GLU A 91 15.29 -4.53 -28.83
C GLU A 91 14.98 -5.70 -29.78
N GLU A 92 14.74 -6.89 -29.21
CA GLU A 92 14.60 -8.14 -29.95
C GLU A 92 13.26 -8.81 -29.60
N ILE A 93 12.68 -9.49 -30.59
CA ILE A 93 11.50 -10.35 -30.45
C ILE A 93 11.75 -11.66 -31.18
N SER A 94 11.39 -12.77 -30.56
CA SER A 94 11.43 -14.11 -31.14
C SER A 94 10.13 -14.85 -30.82
N GLU A 95 9.60 -15.55 -31.81
CA GLU A 95 8.43 -16.41 -31.61
C GLU A 95 8.83 -17.77 -31.03
N PHE A 96 7.96 -18.32 -30.20
CA PHE A 96 8.07 -19.69 -29.74
C PHE A 96 6.74 -20.44 -29.81
N THR A 97 6.83 -21.77 -29.79
CA THR A 97 5.69 -22.68 -29.63
C THR A 97 5.83 -23.51 -28.35
N VAL A 98 4.71 -23.96 -27.80
CA VAL A 98 4.70 -24.96 -26.72
C VAL A 98 4.49 -26.34 -27.34
N PRO A 99 5.49 -27.24 -27.33
CA PRO A 99 5.38 -28.54 -27.97
C PRO A 99 4.20 -29.37 -27.43
N GLY A 100 3.41 -29.94 -28.35
CA GLY A 100 2.26 -30.79 -28.01
C GLY A 100 1.03 -30.04 -27.50
N ALA A 101 1.06 -28.71 -27.34
CA ALA A 101 -0.11 -27.94 -26.96
C ALA A 101 -1.02 -27.67 -28.17
N ALA A 102 -2.30 -27.99 -28.04
CA ALA A 102 -3.33 -27.69 -29.04
C ALA A 102 -4.11 -26.39 -28.73
N ALA A 103 -3.88 -25.79 -27.57
CA ALA A 103 -4.61 -24.63 -27.06
C ALA A 103 -3.65 -23.65 -26.35
N PRO A 104 -4.03 -22.37 -26.20
CA PRO A 104 -3.29 -21.38 -25.43
C PRO A 104 -2.90 -21.90 -24.05
N GLN A 105 -1.68 -21.59 -23.63
CA GLN A 105 -1.12 -22.01 -22.35
C GLN A 105 -0.99 -20.81 -21.40
N LYS A 106 -0.96 -21.10 -20.09
CA LYS A 106 -0.65 -20.10 -19.06
C LYS A 106 0.73 -20.39 -18.48
N LEU A 107 1.37 -19.35 -17.96
CA LEU A 107 2.64 -19.49 -17.27
C LEU A 107 2.44 -20.16 -15.91
N PRO A 108 3.42 -20.93 -15.42
CA PRO A 108 3.44 -21.42 -14.05
C PRO A 108 3.34 -20.24 -13.07
N SER A 109 2.42 -20.35 -12.12
CA SER A 109 2.15 -19.32 -11.11
C SER A 109 2.81 -19.60 -9.77
N THR A 110 3.09 -20.87 -9.48
CA THR A 110 3.75 -21.34 -8.25
C THR A 110 4.84 -22.35 -8.58
N THR A 111 5.77 -22.58 -7.65
CA THR A 111 6.82 -23.60 -7.79
C THR A 111 6.29 -25.04 -7.77
N ALA A 112 5.01 -25.22 -7.40
CA ALA A 112 4.32 -26.51 -7.49
C ALA A 112 3.73 -26.79 -8.88
N ASP A 113 3.58 -25.76 -9.71
CA ASP A 113 3.06 -25.90 -11.06
C ASP A 113 4.09 -26.60 -11.97
N LYS A 114 3.59 -27.38 -12.93
CA LYS A 114 4.48 -28.03 -13.90
C LYS A 114 5.15 -26.97 -14.79
N PRO A 115 6.47 -27.05 -15.00
CA PRO A 115 7.15 -26.15 -15.91
C PRO A 115 6.63 -26.29 -17.34
N VAL A 116 6.69 -25.19 -18.10
CA VAL A 116 6.30 -25.15 -19.52
C VAL A 116 7.54 -25.12 -20.38
N GLU A 117 7.72 -26.13 -21.22
CA GLU A 117 8.78 -26.13 -22.23
C GLU A 117 8.33 -25.37 -23.48
N ILE A 118 9.23 -24.53 -24.00
CA ILE A 118 9.03 -23.73 -25.21
C ILE A 118 10.12 -24.02 -26.22
N GLU A 119 9.77 -23.97 -27.50
CA GLU A 119 10.67 -24.11 -28.64
C GLU A 119 10.67 -22.82 -29.46
N PHE A 120 11.84 -22.19 -29.58
CA PHE A 120 12.01 -20.96 -30.36
C PHE A 120 12.04 -21.25 -31.85
N LYS A 121 11.31 -20.45 -32.63
CA LYS A 121 11.28 -20.58 -34.10
C LYS A 121 12.48 -19.89 -34.75
N ASP A 122 12.79 -18.69 -34.29
CA ASP A 122 13.63 -17.71 -34.98
C ASP A 122 14.72 -17.11 -34.08
N HIS A 123 14.83 -17.57 -32.82
CA HIS A 123 15.86 -17.08 -31.92
C HIS A 123 17.27 -17.51 -32.41
N PRO A 124 18.24 -16.59 -32.49
CA PRO A 124 19.54 -16.84 -33.13
C PRO A 124 20.37 -17.91 -32.43
N TYR A 125 20.26 -18.00 -31.09
CA TYR A 125 21.10 -18.89 -30.27
C TYR A 125 20.31 -20.00 -29.58
N TRP A 126 19.28 -19.64 -28.80
CA TRP A 126 18.49 -20.59 -28.03
C TRP A 126 17.48 -21.32 -28.90
N LYS A 127 17.38 -22.64 -28.69
CA LYS A 127 16.38 -23.50 -29.37
C LYS A 127 15.24 -23.88 -28.45
N LYS A 128 15.53 -24.14 -27.17
CA LYS A 128 14.54 -24.55 -26.18
C LYS A 128 14.73 -23.84 -24.85
N SER A 129 13.65 -23.66 -24.12
CA SER A 129 13.70 -23.22 -22.73
C SER A 129 12.59 -23.85 -21.90
N ARG A 130 12.79 -23.93 -20.60
CA ARG A 130 11.81 -24.39 -19.63
C ARG A 130 11.48 -23.26 -18.67
N LEU A 131 10.21 -22.88 -18.67
CA LEU A 131 9.65 -21.81 -17.87
C LEU A 131 9.12 -22.40 -16.57
N HIS A 132 9.64 -21.92 -15.44
CA HIS A 132 9.14 -22.19 -14.09
C HIS A 132 8.49 -20.91 -13.55
N ALA A 133 7.92 -20.93 -12.36
CA ALA A 133 7.31 -19.73 -11.77
C ALA A 133 8.36 -18.68 -11.34
N ASP A 134 9.56 -19.12 -10.97
CA ASP A 134 10.63 -18.32 -10.36
C ASP A 134 11.95 -18.32 -11.16
N LYS A 135 12.06 -19.16 -12.19
CA LYS A 135 13.21 -19.21 -13.10
C LYS A 135 12.86 -19.58 -14.55
N MET A 136 13.77 -19.28 -15.46
CA MET A 136 13.80 -19.78 -16.83
C MET A 136 15.12 -20.54 -17.05
N GLU A 137 15.00 -21.79 -17.47
CA GLU A 137 16.14 -22.64 -17.84
C GLU A 137 16.30 -22.60 -19.37
N VAL A 138 17.48 -22.25 -19.86
CA VAL A 138 17.82 -22.39 -21.28
C VAL A 138 18.42 -23.78 -21.47
N LEU A 139 17.84 -24.56 -22.39
CA LEU A 139 18.16 -25.98 -22.56
C LEU A 139 19.07 -26.21 -23.78
N ASP A 140 19.96 -27.18 -23.67
CA ASP A 140 20.73 -27.69 -24.81
C ASP A 140 19.90 -28.68 -25.65
N GLU A 141 20.50 -29.24 -26.71
CA GLU A 141 19.83 -30.19 -27.59
C GLU A 141 19.41 -31.50 -26.89
N SER A 142 20.05 -31.84 -25.78
CA SER A 142 19.72 -33.02 -24.96
C SER A 142 18.61 -32.75 -23.93
N GLY A 143 18.17 -31.49 -23.80
CA GLY A 143 17.14 -31.06 -22.84
C GLY A 143 17.69 -30.74 -21.44
N VAL A 144 19.02 -30.64 -21.30
CA VAL A 144 19.68 -30.31 -20.03
C VAL A 144 19.82 -28.78 -19.91
N PRO A 145 19.50 -28.18 -18.74
CA PRO A 145 19.74 -26.76 -18.50
C PRO A 145 21.23 -26.42 -18.55
N PHE A 146 21.65 -25.55 -19.46
CA PHE A 146 23.01 -25.00 -19.49
C PHE A 146 23.09 -23.57 -18.93
N ALA A 147 21.96 -22.87 -18.85
CA ALA A 147 21.84 -21.58 -18.16
C ALA A 147 20.52 -21.50 -17.41
N THR A 148 20.52 -20.83 -16.26
CA THR A 148 19.30 -20.57 -15.46
C THR A 148 19.25 -19.09 -15.12
N ASN A 149 18.17 -18.45 -15.52
CA ASN A 149 17.91 -17.04 -15.26
C ASN A 149 16.78 -16.91 -14.25
N GLN A 150 16.89 -15.94 -13.33
CA GLN A 150 15.78 -15.62 -12.43
C GLN A 150 14.62 -15.08 -13.25
N SER A 151 13.39 -15.39 -12.82
CA SER A 151 12.19 -14.86 -13.45
C SER A 151 11.23 -14.26 -12.43
N ILE A 152 10.39 -13.36 -12.93
CA ILE A 152 9.40 -12.63 -12.16
C ILE A 152 8.07 -12.79 -12.90
N GLY A 153 7.15 -13.58 -12.35
CA GLY A 153 5.77 -13.64 -12.84
C GLY A 153 5.04 -12.34 -12.55
N TYR A 154 4.51 -11.68 -13.59
CA TYR A 154 3.70 -10.46 -13.46
C TYR A 154 2.21 -10.74 -13.66
N LEU A 155 1.87 -11.45 -14.74
CA LEU A 155 0.51 -11.82 -15.12
C LEU A 155 0.49 -13.30 -15.53
N PRO A 156 -0.67 -13.97 -15.59
CA PRO A 156 -0.77 -15.36 -16.06
C PRO A 156 -0.18 -15.61 -17.47
N HIS A 157 -0.02 -14.53 -18.25
CA HIS A 157 0.50 -14.55 -19.60
C HIS A 157 1.81 -13.77 -19.75
N VAL A 158 2.37 -13.18 -18.69
CA VAL A 158 3.61 -12.38 -18.77
C VAL A 158 4.56 -12.68 -17.62
N GLN A 159 5.80 -13.02 -17.97
CA GLN A 159 6.91 -13.22 -17.04
C GLN A 159 8.13 -12.44 -17.50
N GLY A 160 8.70 -11.62 -16.60
CA GLY A 160 9.99 -10.97 -16.83
C GLY A 160 11.14 -11.91 -16.48
N ILE A 161 12.25 -11.80 -17.19
CA ILE A 161 13.46 -12.61 -17.03
C ILE A 161 14.62 -11.68 -16.73
N ILE A 162 15.33 -11.90 -15.63
CA ILE A 162 16.55 -11.16 -15.33
C ILE A 162 17.69 -11.81 -16.10
N LEU A 163 18.33 -11.06 -16.99
CA LEU A 163 19.44 -11.54 -17.81
C LEU A 163 20.77 -10.94 -17.32
N PRO A 164 21.91 -11.54 -17.72
CA PRO A 164 23.21 -10.95 -17.49
C PRO A 164 23.36 -9.54 -18.11
N GLU A 165 24.44 -8.84 -17.73
CA GLU A 165 24.84 -7.56 -18.34
C GLU A 165 23.78 -6.45 -18.25
N LYS A 166 22.94 -6.47 -17.21
CA LYS A 166 21.88 -5.47 -16.96
C LYS A 166 20.82 -5.43 -18.06
N THR A 167 20.60 -6.57 -18.72
CA THR A 167 19.53 -6.74 -19.70
C THR A 167 18.34 -7.48 -19.10
N VAL A 168 17.19 -7.37 -19.75
CA VAL A 168 15.95 -7.98 -19.28
C VAL A 168 15.27 -8.68 -20.44
N GLY A 169 14.70 -9.85 -20.16
CA GLY A 169 13.82 -10.54 -21.07
C GLY A 169 12.36 -10.46 -20.62
N ALA A 170 11.44 -10.73 -21.52
CA ALA A 170 10.04 -10.98 -21.18
C ALA A 170 9.46 -12.10 -22.03
N VAL A 171 8.79 -13.05 -21.38
CA VAL A 171 8.01 -14.09 -22.03
C VAL A 171 6.55 -13.67 -21.99
N ILE A 172 5.92 -13.64 -23.16
CA ILE A 172 4.50 -13.33 -23.33
C ILE A 172 3.82 -14.52 -23.99
N MET A 173 2.92 -15.19 -23.25
CA MET A 173 2.11 -16.29 -23.78
C MET A 173 0.91 -15.75 -24.55
N SER A 174 0.72 -16.22 -25.79
CA SER A 174 -0.43 -15.86 -26.61
C SER A 174 -1.73 -16.37 -25.99
N ARG A 175 -2.78 -15.57 -26.08
CA ARG A 175 -4.15 -15.95 -25.71
C ARG A 175 -4.90 -16.68 -26.83
N LYS A 176 -4.33 -16.72 -28.04
CA LYS A 176 -4.94 -17.30 -29.24
C LYS A 176 -4.23 -18.53 -29.78
N SER A 177 -2.94 -18.68 -29.50
CA SER A 177 -2.11 -19.75 -30.05
C SER A 177 -1.36 -20.52 -28.96
N PRO A 178 -0.99 -21.80 -29.21
CA PRO A 178 -0.14 -22.59 -28.32
C PRO A 178 1.34 -22.17 -28.43
N GLY A 179 1.61 -20.91 -28.13
CA GLY A 179 2.92 -20.28 -28.29
C GLY A 179 2.94 -18.85 -27.76
N GLY A 180 3.90 -18.06 -28.20
CA GLY A 180 4.04 -16.69 -27.74
C GLY A 180 5.30 -16.03 -28.25
N TRP A 181 5.71 -14.98 -27.54
CA TRP A 181 6.86 -14.17 -27.86
C TRP A 181 7.82 -14.11 -26.69
N TYR A 182 9.09 -14.30 -26.99
CA TYR A 182 10.18 -13.92 -26.10
C TYR A 182 10.75 -12.60 -26.59
N LEU A 183 10.92 -11.67 -25.66
CA LEU A 183 11.49 -10.37 -25.88
C LEU A 183 12.79 -10.26 -25.10
N ARG A 184 13.75 -9.52 -25.65
CA ARG A 184 14.99 -9.14 -24.96
C ARG A 184 15.28 -7.66 -25.19
N GLY A 185 15.74 -6.99 -24.16
CA GLY A 185 16.20 -5.61 -24.25
C GLY A 185 16.34 -4.97 -22.88
N HIS A 186 15.72 -3.81 -22.71
CA HIS A 186 16.12 -2.88 -21.67
C HIS A 186 15.34 -3.04 -20.38
N ASN A 187 14.00 -2.93 -20.45
CA ASN A 187 13.21 -2.68 -19.25
C ASN A 187 11.83 -3.36 -19.29
N VAL A 188 11.34 -3.71 -18.10
CA VAL A 188 9.97 -4.15 -17.86
C VAL A 188 9.31 -3.20 -16.86
N GLY A 189 8.01 -2.99 -16.98
CA GLY A 189 7.26 -2.15 -16.06
C GLY A 189 5.80 -2.56 -16.04
N THR A 190 5.01 -1.81 -15.31
CA THR A 190 3.60 -2.11 -15.09
C THR A 190 2.78 -0.85 -15.22
N GLY A 191 1.48 -1.02 -15.46
CA GLY A 191 0.53 0.06 -15.41
C GLY A 191 -0.81 -0.39 -14.84
N VAL A 192 -1.57 0.59 -14.38
CA VAL A 192 -2.85 0.39 -13.71
C VAL A 192 -3.86 1.42 -14.18
N ARG A 193 -5.09 0.97 -14.40
CA ARG A 193 -6.20 1.83 -14.80
C ARG A 193 -6.54 2.78 -13.68
N THR A 194 -6.80 4.04 -14.02
CA THR A 194 -7.18 5.09 -13.07
C THR A 194 -8.25 6.00 -13.67
N GLU A 195 -9.10 6.56 -12.82
CA GLU A 195 -10.02 7.65 -13.19
C GLU A 195 -9.43 9.04 -12.85
N LYS A 196 -8.37 9.07 -12.05
CA LYS A 196 -7.71 10.28 -11.54
C LYS A 196 -6.39 10.53 -12.27
N SER A 197 -6.09 11.79 -12.55
CA SER A 197 -4.76 12.21 -13.04
C SER A 197 -3.88 12.69 -11.89
N GLY A 198 -2.57 12.53 -12.04
CA GLY A 198 -1.55 12.75 -11.03
C GLY A 198 -1.65 11.77 -9.86
N TYR A 199 -2.06 10.53 -10.16
CA TYR A 199 -2.23 9.46 -9.17
C TYR A 199 -0.87 8.99 -8.64
N PHE A 200 0.17 8.98 -9.48
CA PHE A 200 1.54 8.82 -9.02
C PHE A 200 2.14 10.15 -8.53
N ARG A 201 2.56 10.19 -7.26
CA ARG A 201 3.43 11.23 -6.72
C ARG A 201 4.49 10.57 -5.85
N PRO A 202 5.79 10.88 -6.01
CA PRO A 202 6.79 10.40 -5.07
C PRO A 202 6.51 11.04 -3.70
N PHE A 203 6.14 10.21 -2.72
CA PHE A 203 5.78 10.66 -1.37
C PHE A 203 6.99 10.72 -0.43
N LEU A 204 8.04 9.97 -0.77
CA LEU A 204 9.24 9.83 0.04
C LEU A 204 10.38 10.60 -0.62
N ALA A 205 11.16 11.29 0.20
CA ALA A 205 12.47 11.76 -0.23
C ALA A 205 13.33 10.52 -0.53
N SER A 206 13.86 10.43 -1.74
CA SER A 206 14.54 9.23 -2.22
C SER A 206 15.94 9.56 -2.71
N LYS A 207 16.82 8.56 -2.59
CA LYS A 207 18.15 8.55 -3.22
C LYS A 207 18.15 7.82 -4.56
N LEU A 208 17.02 7.22 -4.92
CA LEU A 208 16.79 6.68 -6.24
C LEU A 208 16.43 7.84 -7.18
N GLU A 209 16.78 7.69 -8.44
CA GLU A 209 16.48 8.67 -9.47
C GLU A 209 15.77 8.01 -10.64
N ASN A 210 15.11 8.82 -11.48
CA ASN A 210 14.56 8.41 -12.77
C ASN A 210 13.70 7.14 -12.71
N PHE A 211 14.06 6.11 -13.49
CA PHE A 211 13.29 4.88 -13.61
C PHE A 211 13.39 3.98 -12.36
N PRO A 212 14.57 3.76 -11.74
CA PRO A 212 14.65 3.08 -10.44
C PRO A 212 13.71 3.67 -9.38
N LEU A 213 13.67 5.01 -9.26
CA LEU A 213 12.77 5.70 -8.33
C LEU A 213 11.30 5.39 -8.64
N ARG A 214 10.88 5.67 -9.89
CA ARG A 214 9.48 5.51 -10.28
C ARG A 214 9.06 4.05 -10.15
N SER A 215 9.90 3.12 -10.58
CA SER A 215 9.71 1.67 -10.45
C SER A 215 9.46 1.26 -9.00
N ALA A 216 10.34 1.66 -8.07
CA ALA A 216 10.21 1.34 -6.65
C ALA A 216 8.93 1.92 -6.05
N HIS A 217 8.58 3.17 -6.40
CA HIS A 217 7.41 3.83 -5.83
C HIS A 217 6.08 3.41 -6.48
N PHE A 218 6.13 2.72 -7.63
CA PHE A 218 4.92 2.31 -8.36
C PHE A 218 4.17 1.16 -7.68
N ASN A 219 4.78 0.50 -6.68
CA ASN A 219 4.07 -0.48 -5.86
C ASN A 219 2.84 0.16 -5.16
N HIS A 220 2.92 1.42 -4.72
CA HIS A 220 1.86 2.10 -4.00
C HIS A 220 0.57 2.28 -4.83
N PRO A 221 0.62 2.86 -6.06
CA PRO A 221 -0.50 2.84 -6.99
C PRO A 221 -1.16 1.47 -7.20
N LEU A 222 -0.34 0.42 -7.35
CA LEU A 222 -0.81 -0.95 -7.58
C LEU A 222 -1.52 -1.51 -6.34
N LEU A 223 -0.97 -1.29 -5.15
CA LEU A 223 -1.55 -1.72 -3.88
C LEU A 223 -2.88 -1.01 -3.59
N LEU A 224 -2.94 0.30 -3.80
CA LEU A 224 -4.18 1.07 -3.66
C LEU A 224 -5.28 0.63 -4.65
N ALA A 225 -4.89 0.08 -5.79
CA ALA A 225 -5.81 -0.49 -6.77
C ALA A 225 -6.11 -1.99 -6.53
N GLY A 226 -5.57 -2.60 -5.46
CA GLY A 226 -5.83 -3.98 -5.07
C GLY A 226 -4.98 -5.04 -5.78
N PHE A 227 -3.93 -4.66 -6.51
CA PHE A 227 -3.07 -5.56 -7.29
C PHE A 227 -1.79 -5.97 -6.53
N ASP A 228 -1.94 -6.58 -5.36
CA ASP A 228 -0.81 -6.92 -4.47
C ASP A 228 0.25 -7.85 -5.11
N GLN A 229 -0.19 -8.83 -5.91
CA GLN A 229 0.73 -9.72 -6.63
C GLN A 229 1.56 -8.96 -7.68
N LEU A 230 0.93 -8.04 -8.41
CA LEU A 230 1.61 -7.22 -9.41
C LEU A 230 2.55 -6.21 -8.75
N ALA A 231 2.15 -5.63 -7.61
CA ALA A 231 3.03 -4.81 -6.77
C ALA A 231 4.26 -5.58 -6.33
N SER A 232 4.10 -6.83 -5.86
CA SER A 232 5.21 -7.70 -5.47
C SER A 232 6.14 -8.04 -6.64
N ALA A 233 5.59 -8.23 -7.85
CA ALA A 233 6.38 -8.42 -9.06
C ALA A 233 7.20 -7.16 -9.42
N GLN A 234 6.55 -6.00 -9.37
CA GLN A 234 7.20 -4.70 -9.58
C GLN A 234 8.34 -4.49 -8.58
N GLU A 235 8.13 -4.76 -7.29
CA GLU A 235 9.13 -4.59 -6.23
C GLU A 235 10.39 -5.44 -6.47
N ARG A 236 10.22 -6.73 -6.83
CA ARG A 236 11.35 -7.60 -7.17
C ARG A 236 12.18 -7.04 -8.32
N TYR A 237 11.52 -6.50 -9.33
CA TYR A 237 12.20 -5.89 -10.46
C TYR A 237 12.84 -4.53 -10.11
N SER A 238 12.21 -3.73 -9.25
CA SER A 238 12.79 -2.47 -8.74
C SER A 238 14.09 -2.69 -7.98
N ILE A 239 14.23 -3.81 -7.26
CA ILE A 239 15.50 -4.21 -6.65
C ILE A 239 16.54 -4.51 -7.70
N GLN A 240 16.21 -5.29 -8.72
CA GLN A 240 17.15 -5.60 -9.80
C GLN A 240 17.63 -4.32 -10.49
N LEU A 241 16.70 -3.41 -10.81
CA LEU A 241 17.04 -2.09 -11.36
C LEU A 241 17.98 -1.31 -10.45
N ALA A 242 17.74 -1.30 -9.14
CA ALA A 242 18.62 -0.61 -8.19
C ALA A 242 20.02 -1.23 -8.15
N ILE A 243 20.12 -2.56 -8.17
CA ILE A 243 21.40 -3.30 -8.25
C ILE A 243 22.14 -2.93 -9.54
N ASP A 244 21.45 -2.95 -10.68
CA ASP A 244 22.06 -2.68 -11.99
C ASP A 244 22.52 -1.23 -12.13
N ASN A 245 21.79 -0.28 -11.56
CA ASN A 245 22.10 1.16 -11.69
C ASN A 245 23.13 1.65 -10.66
N TYR A 246 23.09 1.11 -9.43
CA TYR A 246 23.88 1.65 -8.32
C TYR A 246 24.92 0.65 -7.76
N GLY A 247 24.81 -0.63 -8.12
CA GLY A 247 25.64 -1.72 -7.60
C GLY A 247 24.98 -2.44 -6.42
N GLU A 248 25.26 -3.74 -6.32
CA GLU A 248 24.61 -4.66 -5.38
C GLU A 248 24.73 -4.20 -3.92
N THR A 249 25.91 -3.73 -3.51
CA THR A 249 26.17 -3.32 -2.11
C THR A 249 25.82 -1.87 -1.80
N SER A 250 25.26 -1.12 -2.76
CA SER A 250 25.01 0.32 -2.62
C SER A 250 23.96 0.66 -1.56
N ALA A 251 24.01 1.90 -1.05
CA ALA A 251 23.00 2.42 -0.11
C ALA A 251 21.64 2.62 -0.78
N GLN A 252 21.61 2.77 -2.11
CA GLN A 252 20.41 2.88 -2.92
C GLN A 252 19.62 1.57 -2.93
N VAL A 253 20.28 0.41 -2.92
CA VAL A 253 19.59 -0.89 -2.78
C VAL A 253 18.87 -0.98 -1.44
N ALA A 254 19.52 -0.59 -0.33
CA ALA A 254 18.84 -0.49 0.97
C ALA A 254 17.67 0.51 0.95
N SER A 255 17.85 1.67 0.30
CA SER A 255 16.81 2.69 0.16
C SER A 255 15.62 2.16 -0.64
N CYS A 256 15.85 1.39 -1.70
CA CYS A 256 14.81 0.76 -2.51
C CYS A 256 13.94 -0.18 -1.67
N TYR A 257 14.54 -1.12 -0.93
CA TYR A 257 13.81 -1.98 0.00
C TYR A 257 13.00 -1.18 1.03
N HIS A 258 13.64 -0.20 1.65
CA HIS A 258 13.03 0.60 2.71
C HIS A 258 11.84 1.43 2.22
N GLU A 259 12.00 2.13 1.10
CA GLU A 259 10.96 2.97 0.51
C GLU A 259 9.75 2.12 0.07
N MET A 260 9.97 0.98 -0.60
CA MET A 260 8.89 0.06 -0.97
C MET A 260 8.15 -0.49 0.26
N GLY A 261 8.87 -0.84 1.32
CA GLY A 261 8.29 -1.29 2.57
C GLY A 261 7.43 -0.23 3.28
N LYS A 262 7.90 1.03 3.31
CA LYS A 262 7.10 2.16 3.82
C LYS A 262 5.84 2.40 3.00
N LEU A 263 5.96 2.33 1.67
CA LEU A 263 4.84 2.47 0.75
C LEU A 263 3.81 1.36 0.91
N ARG A 264 4.22 0.11 1.20
CA ARG A 264 3.29 -0.95 1.63
C ARG A 264 2.54 -0.58 2.91
N GLY A 265 3.23 -0.03 3.90
CA GLY A 265 2.60 0.47 5.12
C GLY A 265 1.57 1.57 4.86
N TYR A 266 1.88 2.53 3.98
CA TYR A 266 0.96 3.60 3.59
C TYR A 266 -0.25 3.10 2.80
N ALA A 267 -0.05 2.11 1.93
CA ALA A 267 -1.12 1.39 1.24
C ALA A 267 -1.81 0.33 2.12
N ARG A 268 -1.49 0.26 3.42
CA ARG A 268 -2.12 -0.66 4.40
C ARG A 268 -1.89 -2.15 4.11
N SER A 269 -0.94 -2.47 3.24
CA SER A 269 -0.40 -3.81 3.01
C SER A 269 0.56 -4.19 4.14
N TYR A 270 0.05 -4.20 5.38
CA TYR A 270 0.88 -4.32 6.59
C TYR A 270 1.67 -5.63 6.67
N MET A 271 1.11 -6.75 6.23
CA MET A 271 1.79 -8.05 6.29
C MET A 271 3.02 -8.13 5.37
N GLY A 272 3.02 -7.39 4.26
CA GLY A 272 4.13 -7.39 3.30
C GLY A 272 5.24 -6.38 3.62
N ALA A 273 4.97 -5.37 4.46
CA ALA A 273 5.93 -4.30 4.76
C ALA A 273 7.17 -4.75 5.56
N PRO A 274 7.05 -5.57 6.63
CA PRO A 274 8.20 -5.99 7.44
C PRO A 274 9.27 -6.73 6.65
N GLY A 275 8.89 -7.57 5.67
CA GLY A 275 9.83 -8.34 4.87
C GLY A 275 10.80 -7.45 4.08
N LEU A 276 10.27 -6.44 3.40
CA LEU A 276 11.07 -5.46 2.64
C LEU A 276 11.92 -4.59 3.58
N LEU A 277 11.33 -4.07 4.65
CA LEU A 277 12.07 -3.25 5.62
C LEU A 277 13.20 -4.04 6.28
N LYS A 278 13.00 -5.33 6.55
CA LYS A 278 14.03 -6.21 7.08
C LYS A 278 15.17 -6.40 6.09
N GLN A 279 14.88 -6.62 4.81
CA GLN A 279 15.92 -6.72 3.78
C GLN A 279 16.76 -5.43 3.69
N GLY A 280 16.12 -4.25 3.73
CA GLY A 280 16.83 -2.97 3.77
C GLY A 280 17.67 -2.78 5.04
N PHE A 281 17.14 -3.17 6.19
CA PHE A 281 17.85 -3.10 7.48
C PHE A 281 19.05 -4.04 7.52
N ASP A 282 18.89 -5.31 7.14
CA ASP A 282 19.96 -6.31 7.07
C ASP A 282 21.05 -5.86 6.09
N HIS A 283 20.67 -5.24 4.96
CA HIS A 283 21.60 -4.69 3.98
C HIS A 283 22.47 -3.58 4.55
N LEU A 284 21.88 -2.65 5.30
CA LEU A 284 22.63 -1.60 6.00
C LEU A 284 23.55 -2.18 7.06
N GLN A 285 23.08 -3.13 7.86
CA GLN A 285 23.92 -3.77 8.88
C GLN A 285 25.14 -4.46 8.27
N LYS A 286 24.96 -5.11 7.11
CA LYS A 286 26.03 -5.84 6.41
C LYS A 286 27.04 -4.91 5.74
N ASN A 287 26.58 -3.91 5.01
CA ASN A 287 27.43 -3.12 4.09
C ASN A 287 27.77 -1.72 4.63
N TYR A 288 27.04 -1.23 5.62
CA TYR A 288 27.14 0.13 6.17
C TYR A 288 27.07 0.14 7.71
N ALA A 289 27.74 -0.82 8.35
CA ALA A 289 27.69 -1.05 9.79
C ALA A 289 28.05 0.19 10.65
N ASP A 290 28.85 1.12 10.11
CA ASP A 290 29.28 2.35 10.79
C ASP A 290 28.26 3.49 10.69
N ASP A 291 27.26 3.41 9.80
CA ASP A 291 26.18 4.39 9.69
C ASP A 291 25.11 4.13 10.76
N LYS A 292 25.49 4.38 12.02
CA LYS A 292 24.65 4.10 13.20
C LYS A 292 23.31 4.84 13.15
N THR A 293 23.29 6.04 12.58
CA THR A 293 22.07 6.84 12.41
C THR A 293 21.08 6.14 11.48
N ARG A 294 21.49 5.69 10.30
CA ARG A 294 20.57 4.98 9.39
C ARG A 294 20.16 3.61 9.91
N ILE A 295 21.05 2.90 10.61
CA ILE A 295 20.70 1.63 11.23
C ILE A 295 19.61 1.84 12.29
N LEU A 296 19.72 2.88 13.12
CA LEU A 296 18.69 3.25 14.09
C LEU A 296 17.37 3.63 13.40
N GLU A 297 17.42 4.44 12.35
CA GLU A 297 16.22 4.83 11.58
C GLU A 297 15.53 3.61 10.96
N TYR A 298 16.25 2.78 10.20
CA TYR A 298 15.67 1.63 9.51
C TYR A 298 15.19 0.56 10.48
N GLY A 299 15.90 0.35 11.58
CA GLY A 299 15.47 -0.58 12.62
C GLY A 299 14.21 -0.10 13.32
N THR A 300 14.06 1.23 13.52
CA THR A 300 12.83 1.81 14.08
C THR A 300 11.66 1.68 13.11
N ASP A 301 11.85 2.01 11.83
CA ASP A 301 10.82 1.85 10.79
C ASP A 301 10.39 0.38 10.61
N LEU A 302 11.34 -0.56 10.67
CA LEU A 302 11.06 -2.00 10.69
C LEU A 302 10.21 -2.38 11.90
N ALA A 303 10.56 -1.92 13.09
CA ALA A 303 9.78 -2.21 14.31
C ALA A 303 8.38 -1.60 14.28
N GLU A 304 8.20 -0.40 13.72
CA GLU A 304 6.88 0.19 13.49
C GLU A 304 6.04 -0.67 12.53
N ALA A 305 6.62 -1.15 11.43
CA ALA A 305 5.92 -2.03 10.50
C ALA A 305 5.59 -3.40 11.12
N GLN A 306 6.50 -3.96 11.92
CA GLN A 306 6.23 -5.19 12.69
C GLN A 306 5.06 -4.99 13.66
N CYS A 307 4.99 -3.84 14.35
CA CYS A 307 3.82 -3.52 15.18
C CYS A 307 2.52 -3.43 14.36
N ASP A 308 2.58 -2.90 13.14
CA ASP A 308 1.40 -2.79 12.26
C ASP A 308 0.92 -4.12 11.68
N ALA A 309 1.84 -5.07 11.52
CA ALA A 309 1.58 -6.46 11.16
C ALA A 309 1.16 -7.33 12.37
N GLY A 310 1.21 -6.80 13.60
CA GLY A 310 0.92 -7.55 14.83
C GLY A 310 2.08 -8.40 15.37
N GLU A 311 3.28 -8.24 14.82
CA GLU A 311 4.51 -8.95 15.20
C GLU A 311 5.22 -8.28 16.39
N PHE A 312 4.50 -8.03 17.49
CA PHE A 312 5.01 -7.20 18.61
C PHE A 312 6.29 -7.74 19.27
N SER A 313 6.42 -9.07 19.40
CA SER A 313 7.64 -9.69 19.93
C SER A 313 8.85 -9.44 19.03
N ALA A 314 8.65 -9.49 17.71
CA ALA A 314 9.70 -9.19 16.74
C ALA A 314 10.07 -7.71 16.77
N ALA A 315 9.08 -6.81 16.84
CA ALA A 315 9.31 -5.37 17.01
C ALA A 315 10.17 -5.06 18.24
N LYS A 316 9.84 -5.66 19.39
CA LYS A 316 10.61 -5.48 20.64
C LYS A 316 12.04 -6.02 20.53
N ALA A 317 12.24 -7.14 19.84
CA ALA A 317 13.57 -7.70 19.60
C ALA A 317 14.41 -6.78 18.69
N THR A 318 13.83 -6.28 17.59
CA THR A 318 14.47 -5.30 16.69
C THR A 318 14.90 -4.05 17.46
N LEU A 319 13.99 -3.45 18.25
CA LEU A 319 14.26 -2.24 19.04
C LEU A 319 15.35 -2.48 20.09
N SER A 320 15.35 -3.64 20.72
CA SER A 320 16.38 -4.03 21.70
C SER A 320 17.76 -4.15 21.03
N GLY A 321 17.82 -4.69 19.81
CA GLY A 321 19.05 -4.81 19.02
C GLY A 321 19.68 -3.47 18.63
N ILE A 322 18.88 -2.42 18.48
CA ILE A 322 19.36 -1.07 18.10
C ILE A 322 19.35 -0.07 19.26
N TYR A 323 18.98 -0.48 20.48
CA TYR A 323 18.83 0.42 21.63
C TYR A 323 20.13 1.18 21.96
N THR A 324 21.27 0.51 21.82
CA THR A 324 22.60 1.10 22.08
C THR A 324 22.99 2.20 21.10
N LEU A 325 22.27 2.33 19.97
CA LEU A 325 22.50 3.37 18.96
C LEU A 325 21.78 4.68 19.30
N LEU A 326 20.90 4.69 20.30
CA LEU A 326 20.23 5.92 20.73
C LEU A 326 21.24 6.89 21.33
N SER A 327 21.24 8.13 20.82
CA SER A 327 22.04 9.21 21.41
C SER A 327 21.70 9.41 22.90
N PRO A 328 22.65 9.84 23.74
CA PRO A 328 22.40 10.17 25.16
C PRO A 328 21.23 11.14 25.37
N ALA A 329 20.74 11.23 26.62
CA ALA A 329 19.69 12.19 26.97
C ALA A 329 20.15 13.63 26.64
N GLY A 330 19.39 14.33 25.79
CA GLY A 330 19.75 15.65 25.23
C GLY A 330 20.23 15.64 23.77
N GLY A 331 20.33 14.47 23.13
CA GLY A 331 20.63 14.33 21.70
C GLY A 331 19.42 14.56 20.77
N GLU A 332 19.39 13.87 19.63
CA GLU A 332 18.35 14.05 18.60
C GLU A 332 16.96 13.61 19.10
N VAL A 333 16.10 14.60 19.37
CA VAL A 333 14.75 14.40 19.94
C VAL A 333 13.88 13.51 19.06
N ARG A 334 13.95 13.69 17.74
CA ARG A 334 13.06 13.04 16.77
C ARG A 334 13.29 11.53 16.70
N SER A 335 14.54 11.09 16.57
CA SER A 335 14.90 9.67 16.55
C SER A 335 14.50 8.95 17.84
N ARG A 336 14.72 9.59 19.00
CA ARG A 336 14.28 9.06 20.30
C ARG A 336 12.76 8.95 20.40
N PHE A 337 12.03 9.96 19.93
CA PHE A 337 10.57 9.94 19.93
C PHE A 337 10.01 8.74 19.17
N PHE A 338 10.43 8.54 17.91
CA PHE A 338 9.95 7.42 17.10
C PHE A 338 10.34 6.06 17.69
N PHE A 339 11.57 5.92 18.20
CA PHE A 339 12.01 4.69 18.86
C PHE A 339 11.10 4.32 20.05
N PHE A 340 10.88 5.23 21.00
CA PHE A 340 10.09 4.94 22.19
C PHE A 340 8.60 4.84 21.90
N LYS A 341 8.12 5.48 20.82
CA LYS A 341 6.75 5.31 20.34
C LYS A 341 6.54 3.90 19.78
N ALA A 342 7.47 3.40 18.96
CA ALA A 342 7.44 2.03 18.47
C ALA A 342 7.52 1.02 19.63
N LEU A 343 8.40 1.28 20.61
CA LEU A 343 8.52 0.43 21.80
C LEU A 343 7.25 0.42 22.64
N GLY A 344 6.66 1.58 22.92
CA GLY A 344 5.39 1.68 23.64
C GLY A 344 4.24 0.97 22.90
N THR A 345 4.23 1.04 21.56
CA THR A 345 3.26 0.33 20.72
C THR A 345 3.44 -1.20 20.83
N ALA A 346 4.69 -1.68 20.77
CA ALA A 346 5.00 -3.10 20.96
C ALA A 346 4.60 -3.60 22.35
N GLU A 347 4.95 -2.87 23.42
CA GLU A 347 4.55 -3.21 24.79
C GLU A 347 3.03 -3.23 24.97
N PHE A 348 2.31 -2.27 24.36
CA PHE A 348 0.85 -2.29 24.38
C PHE A 348 0.28 -3.54 23.70
N GLY A 349 0.81 -3.91 22.52
CA GLY A 349 0.43 -5.13 21.82
C GLY A 349 0.71 -6.41 22.60
N LEU A 350 1.80 -6.43 23.36
CA LEU A 350 2.16 -7.50 24.31
C LEU A 350 1.36 -7.44 25.62
N ARG A 351 0.40 -6.51 25.75
CA ARG A 351 -0.43 -6.28 26.94
C ARG A 351 0.37 -5.85 28.17
N ALA A 352 1.59 -5.35 27.99
CA ALA A 352 2.42 -4.71 29.00
C ALA A 352 2.03 -3.23 29.16
N TYR A 353 0.77 -2.97 29.50
CA TYR A 353 0.19 -1.62 29.54
C TYR A 353 0.92 -0.63 30.47
N PRO A 354 1.40 -1.03 31.67
CA PRO A 354 2.21 -0.14 32.51
C PRO A 354 3.51 0.30 31.83
N GLN A 355 4.20 -0.62 31.16
CA GLN A 355 5.45 -0.36 30.44
C GLN A 355 5.19 0.54 29.23
N ALA A 356 4.13 0.26 28.47
CA ALA A 356 3.70 1.12 27.37
C ALA A 356 3.43 2.55 27.84
N ALA A 357 2.67 2.72 28.94
CA ALA A 357 2.42 4.03 29.55
C ALA A 357 3.71 4.75 29.95
N GLN A 358 4.67 4.04 30.55
CA GLN A 358 5.96 4.61 30.95
C GLN A 358 6.77 5.13 29.74
N HIS A 359 6.79 4.38 28.64
CA HIS A 359 7.45 4.84 27.41
C HIS A 359 6.78 6.09 26.82
N PHE A 360 5.44 6.10 26.74
CA PHE A 360 4.72 7.28 26.24
C PHE A 360 4.82 8.49 27.17
N GLN A 361 4.86 8.31 28.49
CA GLN A 361 5.12 9.39 29.45
C GLN A 361 6.54 9.96 29.30
N SER A 362 7.53 9.10 29.06
CA SER A 362 8.90 9.53 28.80
C SER A 362 8.98 10.34 27.51
N ASN A 363 8.27 9.92 26.46
CA ASN A 363 8.15 10.68 25.21
C ASN A 363 7.36 11.99 25.38
N LEU A 364 6.32 12.02 26.22
CA LEU A 364 5.58 13.24 26.54
C LEU A 364 6.50 14.28 27.19
N LYS A 365 7.33 13.86 28.15
CA LYS A 365 8.32 14.75 28.77
C LYS A 365 9.30 15.27 27.71
N LEU A 366 9.90 14.38 26.93
CA LEU A 366 10.84 14.72 25.86
C LEU A 366 10.26 15.76 24.87
N THR A 367 9.03 15.53 24.40
CA THR A 367 8.37 16.41 23.41
C THR A 367 7.92 17.73 24.02
N THR A 368 7.50 17.73 25.30
CA THR A 368 7.17 18.96 26.03
C THR A 368 8.42 19.83 26.24
N ASP A 369 9.53 19.24 26.69
CA ASP A 369 10.80 19.95 26.92
C ASP A 369 11.34 20.55 25.60
N ALA A 370 11.09 19.88 24.46
CA ALA A 370 11.46 20.35 23.12
C ALA A 370 10.45 21.29 22.46
N GLY A 371 9.32 21.61 23.10
CA GLY A 371 8.26 22.46 22.53
C GLY A 371 7.48 21.83 21.37
N LEU A 372 7.54 20.51 21.21
CA LEU A 372 6.89 19.74 20.13
C LEU A 372 5.44 19.38 20.49
N LYS A 373 4.54 20.37 20.42
CA LYS A 373 3.15 20.22 20.89
C LYS A 373 2.34 19.15 20.15
N PHE A 374 2.58 18.97 18.85
CA PHE A 374 1.92 17.92 18.05
C PHE A 374 2.26 16.52 18.57
N ASP A 375 3.55 16.27 18.79
CA ASP A 375 4.05 14.99 19.30
C ASP A 375 3.61 14.77 20.77
N ALA A 376 3.50 15.84 21.57
CA ALA A 376 2.95 15.78 22.92
C ALA A 376 1.48 15.34 22.94
N ILE A 377 0.63 15.88 22.03
CA ILE A 377 -0.76 15.43 21.89
C ILE A 377 -0.81 13.95 21.49
N GLN A 378 0.05 13.53 20.57
CA GLN A 378 0.14 12.12 20.20
C GLN A 378 0.47 11.23 21.40
N CYS A 379 1.47 11.59 22.21
CA CYS A 379 1.81 10.84 23.42
C CYS A 379 0.62 10.73 24.39
N LEU A 380 -0.10 11.84 24.61
CA LEU A 380 -1.27 11.86 25.48
C LEU A 380 -2.39 10.94 24.95
N LEU A 381 -2.62 10.95 23.65
CA LEU A 381 -3.58 10.04 22.99
C LEU A 381 -3.16 8.57 23.07
N ASP A 382 -1.86 8.26 23.12
CA ASP A 382 -1.35 6.89 23.29
C ASP A 382 -1.36 6.43 24.76
N ILE A 383 -1.22 7.36 25.73
CA ILE A 383 -1.33 7.07 27.18
C ILE A 383 -2.77 6.72 27.60
N ILE A 384 -3.78 7.39 27.03
CA ILE A 384 -5.20 7.17 27.39
C ILE A 384 -5.60 5.69 27.24
N PRO A 385 -5.37 5.01 26.09
CA PRO A 385 -5.55 3.58 25.95
C PRO A 385 -4.86 2.74 27.02
N CYS A 386 -3.62 3.07 27.40
CA CYS A 386 -2.89 2.33 28.43
C CYS A 386 -3.60 2.38 29.79
N HIS A 387 -4.07 3.56 30.21
CA HIS A 387 -4.84 3.70 31.45
C HIS A 387 -6.20 2.99 31.35
N LEU A 388 -6.90 3.15 30.23
CA LEU A 388 -8.20 2.51 30.02
C LEU A 388 -8.11 0.98 30.02
N ALA A 389 -7.07 0.40 29.42
CA ALA A 389 -6.84 -1.05 29.39
C ALA A 389 -6.56 -1.62 30.79
N GLN A 390 -6.09 -0.78 31.71
CA GLN A 390 -5.88 -1.09 33.12
C GLN A 390 -7.08 -0.72 34.01
N ASN A 391 -8.22 -0.31 33.42
CA ASN A 391 -9.39 0.19 34.13
C ASN A 391 -9.12 1.41 35.05
N GLN A 392 -8.10 2.20 34.72
CA GLN A 392 -7.69 3.39 35.47
C GLN A 392 -8.40 4.64 34.91
N LEU A 393 -9.71 4.77 35.19
CA LEU A 393 -10.54 5.86 34.64
C LEU A 393 -10.11 7.25 35.09
N GLY A 394 -9.68 7.40 36.36
CA GLY A 394 -9.18 8.67 36.89
C GLY A 394 -7.95 9.18 36.14
N PRO A 395 -6.86 8.40 36.08
CA PRO A 395 -5.68 8.73 35.27
C PRO A 395 -6.01 8.97 33.80
N ALA A 396 -6.86 8.15 33.18
CA ALA A 396 -7.30 8.36 31.79
C ALA A 396 -8.00 9.72 31.59
N SER A 397 -8.90 10.10 32.50
CA SER A 397 -9.60 11.39 32.46
C SER A 397 -8.63 12.56 32.64
N ALA A 398 -7.67 12.45 33.55
CA ALA A 398 -6.64 13.47 33.75
C ALA A 398 -5.78 13.66 32.49
N THR A 399 -5.33 12.56 31.86
CA THR A 399 -4.59 12.60 30.59
C THR A 399 -5.41 13.23 29.46
N LEU A 400 -6.70 12.89 29.35
CA LEU A 400 -7.61 13.48 28.36
C LEU A 400 -7.75 15.00 28.56
N LYS A 401 -7.93 15.46 29.80
CA LYS A 401 -8.01 16.90 30.11
C LYS A 401 -6.72 17.64 29.76
N GLN A 402 -5.57 17.05 30.03
CA GLN A 402 -4.28 17.60 29.59
C GLN A 402 -4.20 17.67 28.06
N CYS A 403 -4.63 16.62 27.36
CA CYS A 403 -4.65 16.58 25.90
C CYS A 403 -5.52 17.71 25.30
N MET A 404 -6.72 17.91 25.87
CA MET A 404 -7.63 18.99 25.48
C MET A 404 -7.01 20.37 25.72
N ALA A 405 -6.34 20.58 26.86
CA ALA A 405 -5.70 21.85 27.19
C ALA A 405 -4.57 22.20 26.19
N VAL A 406 -3.73 21.22 25.82
CA VAL A 406 -2.67 21.44 24.82
C VAL A 406 -3.26 21.77 23.45
N GLN A 407 -4.30 21.05 23.02
CA GLN A 407 -4.98 21.32 21.74
C GLN A 407 -5.65 22.71 21.73
N ASP A 408 -6.27 23.13 22.83
CA ASP A 408 -6.89 24.45 22.96
C ASP A 408 -5.86 25.58 22.90
N GLN A 409 -4.71 25.39 23.56
CA GLN A 409 -3.60 26.33 23.48
C GLN A 409 -3.10 26.48 22.03
N MET A 410 -2.91 25.36 21.32
CA MET A 410 -2.49 25.39 19.91
C MET A 410 -3.51 26.09 19.01
N THR A 411 -4.80 25.84 19.25
CA THR A 411 -5.90 26.49 18.51
C THR A 411 -5.94 27.99 18.75
N THR A 412 -5.64 28.42 19.98
CA THR A 412 -5.56 29.84 20.36
C THR A 412 -4.37 30.54 19.70
N GLU A 413 -3.21 29.87 19.65
CA GLU A 413 -2.00 30.39 19.00
C GLU A 413 -2.16 30.48 17.47
N SER A 414 -2.88 29.54 16.87
CA SER A 414 -3.21 29.56 15.45
C SER A 414 -4.45 28.73 15.18
N LYS A 415 -5.52 29.38 14.73
CA LYS A 415 -6.83 28.74 14.44
C LYS A 415 -6.77 27.59 13.44
N ASN A 416 -5.70 27.53 12.62
CA ASN A 416 -5.48 26.47 11.63
C ASN A 416 -4.55 25.34 12.11
N ARG A 417 -3.96 25.43 13.32
CA ARG A 417 -3.04 24.41 13.87
C ARG A 417 -3.80 23.43 14.76
N ASN A 418 -4.50 22.50 14.12
CA ASN A 418 -5.21 21.43 14.81
C ASN A 418 -4.54 20.08 14.53
N PHE A 419 -4.33 19.26 15.57
CA PHE A 419 -3.82 17.89 15.43
C PHE A 419 -4.97 16.90 15.50
N ASP A 420 -5.09 16.01 14.50
CA ASP A 420 -5.95 14.81 14.48
C ASP A 420 -7.17 14.87 15.42
N THR A 421 -7.99 15.92 15.32
CA THR A 421 -8.95 16.25 16.38
C THR A 421 -10.06 15.19 16.50
N TRP A 422 -10.22 14.36 15.47
CA TRP A 422 -11.07 13.17 15.49
C TRP A 422 -10.64 12.13 16.54
N LYS A 423 -9.33 11.89 16.74
CA LYS A 423 -8.85 10.94 17.77
C LYS A 423 -9.18 11.45 19.16
N LEU A 424 -9.03 12.77 19.35
CA LEU A 424 -9.42 13.44 20.59
C LEU A 424 -10.94 13.35 20.82
N ALA A 425 -11.75 13.58 19.78
CA ALA A 425 -13.20 13.39 19.85
C ALA A 425 -13.58 11.95 20.21
N PHE A 426 -12.91 10.94 19.64
CA PHE A 426 -13.11 9.54 20.00
C PHE A 426 -12.72 9.25 21.45
N ALA A 427 -11.60 9.81 21.92
CA ALA A 427 -11.20 9.70 23.32
C ALA A 427 -12.26 10.30 24.25
N CYS A 428 -12.79 11.48 23.92
CA CYS A 428 -13.90 12.10 24.64
C CYS A 428 -15.14 11.20 24.68
N VAL A 429 -15.59 10.66 23.52
CA VAL A 429 -16.74 9.73 23.47
C VAL A 429 -16.48 8.47 24.29
N ALA A 430 -15.30 7.87 24.17
CA ALA A 430 -14.92 6.66 24.91
C ALA A 430 -14.89 6.87 26.43
N MET A 431 -14.70 8.11 26.88
CA MET A 431 -14.68 8.53 28.28
C MET A 431 -16.01 9.15 28.77
N GLY A 432 -17.01 9.31 27.90
CA GLY A 432 -18.29 9.93 28.23
C GLY A 432 -18.29 11.48 28.26
N GLU A 433 -17.20 12.12 27.84
CA GLU A 433 -17.03 13.58 27.77
C GLU A 433 -17.67 14.16 26.48
N THR A 434 -18.96 13.90 26.28
CA THR A 434 -19.64 14.08 24.98
C THR A 434 -19.75 15.53 24.52
N GLU A 435 -19.93 16.49 25.43
CA GLU A 435 -19.92 17.93 25.09
C GLU A 435 -18.56 18.36 24.53
N SER A 436 -17.47 17.86 25.12
CA SER A 436 -16.11 18.10 24.64
C SER A 436 -15.86 17.41 23.30
N ALA A 437 -16.43 16.23 23.05
CA ALA A 437 -16.27 15.51 21.80
C ALA A 437 -16.78 16.32 20.58
N ILE A 438 -17.92 17.00 20.74
CA ILE A 438 -18.53 17.88 19.73
C ILE A 438 -17.58 19.02 19.33
N LYS A 439 -16.84 19.59 20.28
CA LYS A 439 -15.88 20.69 20.05
C LYS A 439 -14.73 20.26 19.14
N TYR A 440 -14.21 19.03 19.31
CA TYR A 440 -13.05 18.53 18.56
C TYR A 440 -13.41 17.78 17.26
N ALA A 441 -14.69 17.73 16.90
CA ALA A 441 -15.16 17.13 15.65
C ALA A 441 -15.77 18.19 14.71
N PRO A 442 -14.97 19.08 14.10
CA PRO A 442 -15.48 20.11 13.20
C PRO A 442 -16.01 19.50 11.90
N THR A 443 -17.15 20.00 11.42
CA THR A 443 -17.67 19.65 10.09
C THR A 443 -16.98 20.48 9.02
N ARG A 444 -16.44 19.81 8.00
CA ARG A 444 -16.01 20.44 6.75
C ARG A 444 -16.86 19.86 5.63
N PRO A 445 -17.63 20.67 4.87
CA PRO A 445 -18.48 20.15 3.81
C PRO A 445 -17.62 19.52 2.71
N ARG A 446 -17.71 18.20 2.58
CA ARG A 446 -17.13 17.44 1.46
C ARG A 446 -18.25 16.85 0.62
N ARG A 447 -18.06 16.81 -0.70
CA ARG A 447 -19.08 16.30 -1.64
C ARG A 447 -18.98 14.80 -1.86
N ASN A 448 -17.76 14.25 -1.91
CA ASN A 448 -17.52 12.89 -2.43
C ASN A 448 -16.82 11.94 -1.45
N SER A 449 -16.48 12.40 -0.23
CA SER A 449 -15.83 11.55 0.79
C SER A 449 -16.38 11.83 2.18
N VAL A 450 -16.14 10.89 3.09
CA VAL A 450 -16.39 11.01 4.54
C VAL A 450 -15.05 10.85 5.24
N THR A 451 -14.68 11.80 6.09
CA THR A 451 -13.42 11.70 6.87
C THR A 451 -13.62 11.20 8.29
N TYR A 452 -12.50 10.86 8.95
CA TYR A 452 -12.51 10.56 10.38
C TYR A 452 -13.05 11.71 11.25
N GLU A 453 -12.84 12.98 10.88
CA GLU A 453 -13.42 14.12 11.60
C GLU A 453 -14.95 14.18 11.48
N GLU A 454 -15.46 14.01 10.26
CA GLU A 454 -16.90 13.95 9.98
C GLU A 454 -17.54 12.77 10.72
N TYR A 455 -16.86 11.62 10.76
CA TYR A 455 -17.31 10.46 11.51
C TYR A 455 -17.21 10.65 13.02
N GLY A 456 -16.16 11.32 13.51
CA GLY A 456 -16.04 11.82 14.88
C GLY A 456 -17.24 12.66 15.29
N ARG A 457 -17.74 13.50 14.38
CA ARG A 457 -18.93 14.32 14.62
C ARG A 457 -20.17 13.48 14.75
N LEU A 458 -20.37 12.53 13.84
CA LEU A 458 -21.52 11.62 13.86
C LEU A 458 -21.63 10.90 15.21
N VAL A 459 -20.55 10.27 15.68
CA VAL A 459 -20.57 9.55 16.96
C VAL A 459 -20.71 10.51 18.14
N SER A 460 -20.13 11.71 18.07
CA SER A 460 -20.25 12.73 19.13
C SER A 460 -21.70 13.23 19.29
N LEU A 461 -22.40 13.52 18.19
CA LEU A 461 -23.81 13.93 18.22
C LEU A 461 -24.69 12.81 18.77
N PHE A 462 -24.47 11.58 18.30
CA PHE A 462 -25.22 10.41 18.76
C PHE A 462 -25.05 10.18 20.27
N HIS A 463 -23.82 10.28 20.78
CA HIS A 463 -23.54 10.11 22.21
C HIS A 463 -23.98 11.29 23.07
N GLY A 464 -23.89 12.53 22.55
CA GLY A 464 -24.37 13.75 23.20
C GLY A 464 -25.89 13.88 23.28
N GLY A 465 -26.65 12.99 22.62
CA GLY A 465 -28.11 12.95 22.70
C GLY A 465 -28.84 13.69 21.57
N ASP A 466 -28.12 14.36 20.66
CA ASP A 466 -28.69 14.95 19.45
C ASP A 466 -28.93 13.88 18.37
N ARG A 467 -29.94 13.03 18.61
CA ARG A 467 -30.33 11.97 17.68
C ARG A 467 -30.80 12.50 16.33
N PRO A 468 -31.65 13.55 16.24
CA PRO A 468 -32.05 14.09 14.94
C PRO A 468 -30.85 14.58 14.12
N GLY A 469 -29.89 15.26 14.76
CA GLY A 469 -28.65 15.69 14.12
C GLY A 469 -27.78 14.52 13.66
N ALA A 470 -27.59 13.50 14.51
CA ALA A 470 -26.84 12.31 14.16
C ALA A 470 -27.49 11.52 13.01
N GLN A 471 -28.81 11.32 13.03
CA GLN A 471 -29.56 10.64 11.98
C GLN A 471 -29.49 11.39 10.65
N LYS A 472 -29.63 12.71 10.68
CA LYS A 472 -29.48 13.55 9.48
C LYS A 472 -28.09 13.37 8.88
N LEU A 473 -27.03 13.49 9.68
CA LEU A 473 -25.66 13.35 9.22
C LEU A 473 -25.37 11.94 8.69
N ALA A 474 -25.89 10.90 9.35
CA ALA A 474 -25.76 9.52 8.90
C ALA A 474 -26.41 9.28 7.53
N LYS A 475 -27.62 9.83 7.30
CA LYS A 475 -28.29 9.76 6.00
C LYS A 475 -27.50 10.49 4.91
N GLU A 476 -26.89 11.64 5.23
CA GLU A 476 -25.99 12.34 4.31
C GLU A 476 -24.76 11.48 3.94
N PHE A 477 -24.13 10.82 4.91
CA PHE A 477 -23.00 9.92 4.65
C PHE A 477 -23.42 8.71 3.80
N MET A 478 -24.57 8.11 4.09
CA MET A 478 -25.11 6.99 3.30
C MET A 478 -25.29 7.34 1.82
N GLY A 479 -25.70 8.57 1.50
CA GLY A 479 -25.74 9.05 0.11
C GLY A 479 -24.35 9.16 -0.54
N ARG A 480 -23.31 9.50 0.23
CA ARG A 480 -21.93 9.59 -0.26
C ARG A 480 -21.26 8.23 -0.40
N PHE A 481 -21.65 7.24 0.40
CA PHE A 481 -21.16 5.87 0.30
C PHE A 481 -21.59 5.14 -0.97
N GLN A 482 -22.42 5.72 -1.84
CA GLN A 482 -22.75 5.11 -3.13
C GLN A 482 -21.58 5.18 -4.14
N ASN A 483 -20.56 6.03 -3.90
CA ASN A 483 -19.30 6.10 -4.64
C ASN A 483 -18.11 5.74 -3.73
N ILE A 484 -18.00 4.46 -3.36
CA ILE A 484 -17.08 3.93 -2.32
C ILE A 484 -15.58 4.17 -2.61
N ALA A 485 -15.20 4.45 -3.86
CA ALA A 485 -13.80 4.62 -4.28
C ALA A 485 -13.05 5.81 -3.60
N GLU A 486 -13.71 6.60 -2.75
CA GLU A 486 -13.10 7.73 -2.01
C GLU A 486 -13.38 7.73 -0.49
N ILE A 487 -13.85 6.62 0.09
CA ILE A 487 -13.94 6.50 1.55
C ILE A 487 -12.53 6.27 2.10
N ASN A 488 -11.85 7.33 2.53
CA ASN A 488 -10.56 7.26 3.22
C ASN A 488 -10.71 6.86 4.69
N ILE A 489 -11.45 5.80 4.97
CA ILE A 489 -11.43 5.16 6.29
C ILE A 489 -10.55 3.89 6.12
N ARG A 490 -9.99 3.32 7.19
CA ARG A 490 -9.31 1.99 7.24
C ARG A 490 -9.95 0.96 6.30
N ASP A 491 -9.28 0.25 5.36
CA ASP A 491 -9.94 -0.89 4.66
C ASP A 491 -10.52 -1.93 5.65
N ASP A 492 -9.89 -2.05 6.83
CA ASP A 492 -10.32 -2.86 7.97
C ASP A 492 -11.41 -2.23 8.86
N ILE A 493 -11.70 -0.93 8.70
CA ILE A 493 -12.64 -0.11 9.46
C ILE A 493 -13.81 0.39 8.59
N ASP A 494 -13.68 0.37 7.27
CA ASP A 494 -14.67 0.86 6.30
C ASP A 494 -15.99 0.10 6.41
N PRO A 495 -15.99 -1.25 6.39
CA PRO A 495 -17.26 -1.96 6.40
C PRO A 495 -18.03 -1.71 7.70
N ILE A 496 -17.33 -1.65 8.84
CA ILE A 496 -17.97 -1.38 10.13
C ILE A 496 -18.39 0.07 10.29
N THR A 497 -17.67 1.01 9.69
CA THR A 497 -18.07 2.42 9.67
C THR A 497 -19.32 2.63 8.83
N VAL A 498 -19.40 1.99 7.66
CA VAL A 498 -20.61 1.99 6.84
C VAL A 498 -21.78 1.36 7.60
N LYS A 499 -21.58 0.19 8.23
CA LYS A 499 -22.64 -0.46 9.01
C LYS A 499 -23.05 0.33 10.25
N LEU A 500 -22.13 0.99 10.94
CA LEU A 500 -22.49 1.84 12.07
C LEU A 500 -23.34 3.02 11.59
N THR A 501 -22.93 3.64 10.49
CA THR A 501 -23.67 4.75 9.89
C THR A 501 -25.08 4.32 9.51
N GLN A 502 -25.26 3.12 8.92
CA GLN A 502 -26.57 2.53 8.64
C GLN A 502 -27.42 2.39 9.91
N ALA A 503 -26.86 1.82 10.98
CA ALA A 503 -27.56 1.62 12.24
C ALA A 503 -27.91 2.94 12.96
N ILE A 504 -27.10 4.00 12.80
CA ILE A 504 -27.44 5.33 13.34
C ILE A 504 -28.54 5.99 12.48
N ALA A 505 -28.47 5.87 11.15
CA ALA A 505 -29.46 6.44 10.23
C ALA A 505 -30.86 5.83 10.41
N ASP A 506 -30.91 4.52 10.64
CA ASP A 506 -32.11 3.74 10.91
C ASP A 506 -31.82 2.68 12.00
N PRO A 507 -32.15 2.96 13.28
CA PRO A 507 -31.85 2.08 14.41
C PRO A 507 -32.86 0.93 14.55
N SER A 508 -33.25 0.32 13.44
CA SER A 508 -34.10 -0.87 13.43
C SER A 508 -33.35 -2.08 14.02
N PRO A 509 -34.04 -3.04 14.66
CA PRO A 509 -33.40 -4.24 15.20
C PRO A 509 -32.53 -4.97 14.18
N ALA A 510 -32.97 -5.04 12.92
CA ALA A 510 -32.22 -5.67 11.83
C ALA A 510 -30.86 -4.99 11.58
N ASN A 511 -30.80 -3.66 11.53
CA ASN A 511 -29.56 -2.92 11.30
C ASN A 511 -28.60 -3.03 12.49
N VAL A 512 -29.14 -3.02 13.72
CA VAL A 512 -28.33 -3.19 14.94
C VAL A 512 -27.74 -4.61 15.01
N THR A 513 -28.53 -5.64 14.71
CA THR A 513 -28.04 -7.03 14.65
C THR A 513 -26.99 -7.21 13.54
N ALA A 514 -27.18 -6.63 12.36
CA ALA A 514 -26.21 -6.69 11.28
C ALA A 514 -24.86 -6.04 11.65
N LEU A 515 -24.91 -4.89 12.34
CA LEU A 515 -23.70 -4.24 12.87
C LEU A 515 -23.00 -5.10 13.91
N GLU A 516 -23.76 -5.71 14.83
CA GLU A 516 -23.20 -6.59 15.87
C GLU A 516 -22.51 -7.82 15.27
N GLN A 517 -23.14 -8.45 14.28
CA GLN A 517 -22.55 -9.58 13.56
C GLN A 517 -21.25 -9.17 12.87
N LEU A 518 -21.23 -8.02 12.19
CA LEU A 518 -20.01 -7.52 11.56
C LEU A 518 -18.92 -7.21 12.59
N TRP A 519 -19.26 -6.56 13.70
CA TRP A 519 -18.34 -6.30 14.80
C TRP A 519 -17.70 -7.60 15.32
N ALA A 520 -18.51 -8.64 15.54
CA ALA A 520 -18.03 -9.94 15.99
C ALA A 520 -17.02 -10.58 15.01
N THR A 521 -17.19 -10.36 13.70
CA THR A 521 -16.23 -10.85 12.70
C THR A 521 -14.97 -10.00 12.55
N GLN A 522 -15.05 -8.69 12.79
CA GLN A 522 -13.93 -7.76 12.56
C GLN A 522 -13.06 -7.50 13.79
N VAL A 523 -13.55 -7.79 14.99
CA VAL A 523 -12.81 -7.53 16.23
C VAL A 523 -11.44 -8.20 16.25
N GLU A 524 -11.30 -9.38 15.66
CA GLU A 524 -10.01 -10.09 15.58
C GLU A 524 -9.02 -9.34 14.67
N SER A 525 -9.45 -8.80 13.53
CA SER A 525 -8.61 -7.97 12.67
C SER A 525 -8.12 -6.71 13.41
N LEU A 526 -8.99 -6.10 14.21
CA LEU A 526 -8.63 -4.90 14.98
C LEU A 526 -7.59 -5.18 16.07
N ARG A 527 -7.50 -6.43 16.56
CA ARG A 527 -6.49 -6.83 17.56
C ARG A 527 -5.06 -6.88 17.01
N ASN A 528 -4.89 -6.93 15.69
CA ASN A 528 -3.56 -6.88 15.07
C ASN A 528 -2.88 -5.52 15.25
N ARG A 529 -3.65 -4.45 15.54
CA ARG A 529 -3.15 -3.09 15.77
C ARG A 529 -3.85 -2.48 17.00
N PRO A 530 -3.66 -3.07 18.18
CA PRO A 530 -4.55 -2.87 19.31
C PRO A 530 -4.49 -1.44 19.84
N LEU A 531 -3.31 -0.79 19.86
CA LEU A 531 -3.17 0.61 20.27
C LEU A 531 -3.90 1.56 19.30
N LYS A 532 -3.60 1.46 18.00
CA LYS A 532 -4.21 2.30 16.94
C LYS A 532 -5.73 2.18 16.91
N ASN A 533 -6.26 1.00 17.25
CA ASN A 533 -7.68 0.69 17.16
C ASN A 533 -8.43 0.81 18.49
N TYR A 534 -7.74 1.03 19.62
CA TYR A 534 -8.34 0.92 20.96
C TYR A 534 -9.49 1.90 21.18
N LEU A 535 -9.28 3.18 20.90
CA LEU A 535 -10.31 4.21 21.09
C LEU A 535 -11.51 3.98 20.16
N PHE A 536 -11.25 3.62 18.90
CA PHE A 536 -12.31 3.27 17.95
C PHE A 536 -13.13 2.07 18.46
N ALA A 537 -12.48 1.00 18.91
CA ALA A 537 -13.13 -0.17 19.47
C ALA A 537 -14.00 0.18 20.69
N ARG A 538 -13.51 1.06 21.58
CA ARG A 538 -14.28 1.56 22.72
C ARG A 538 -15.51 2.34 22.27
N VAL A 539 -15.35 3.27 21.32
CA VAL A 539 -16.46 4.03 20.71
C VAL A 539 -17.50 3.08 20.09
N MET A 540 -17.06 2.05 19.36
CA MET A 540 -17.97 1.05 18.77
C MET A 540 -18.79 0.33 19.83
N VAL A 541 -18.15 -0.16 20.89
CA VAL A 541 -18.83 -0.88 21.98
C VAL A 541 -19.85 0.01 22.69
N VAL A 542 -19.49 1.25 23.05
CA VAL A 542 -20.45 2.15 23.70
C VAL A 542 -21.59 2.55 22.77
N THR A 543 -21.33 2.69 21.46
CA THR A 543 -22.36 3.03 20.47
C THR A 543 -23.33 1.87 20.27
N LEU A 544 -22.82 0.64 20.14
CA LEU A 544 -23.63 -0.58 20.05
C LEU A 544 -24.55 -0.74 21.26
N ASN A 545 -24.02 -0.55 22.47
CA ASN A 545 -24.82 -0.63 23.69
C ASN A 545 -25.93 0.43 23.73
N LYS A 546 -25.62 1.66 23.29
CA LYS A 546 -26.59 2.75 23.23
C LYS A 546 -27.70 2.45 22.21
N LEU A 547 -27.34 2.01 21.00
CA LEU A 547 -28.29 1.57 19.97
C LEU A 547 -29.24 0.46 20.47
N LYS A 548 -28.70 -0.56 21.14
CA LYS A 548 -29.50 -1.66 21.73
C LYS A 548 -30.47 -1.20 22.81
N SER A 549 -30.07 -0.21 23.60
CA SER A 549 -30.89 0.29 24.70
C SER A 549 -32.06 1.17 24.26
N GLY A 550 -32.06 1.66 23.01
CA GLY A 550 -33.01 2.68 22.54
C GLY A 550 -32.89 4.04 23.25
N ARG A 551 -31.87 4.21 24.11
CA ARG A 551 -31.59 5.40 24.93
C ARG A 551 -30.52 6.31 24.33
#